data_AF-A0A918BJ90-F1
#
_entry.id   AF-A0A918BJ90-F1
#
_cell.length_a   1.000
_cell.length_b   1.000
_cell.length_c   1.000
_cell.angle_alpha   90.00
_cell.angle_beta   90.00
_cell.angle_gamma   90.00
#
_symmetry.space_group_name_H-M   'P 1'
#
loop_
_entity.id
_entity.type
_entity.pdbx_description
1 polymer ?
#
loop_
_entity_poly.entity_id
_entity_poly.type
_entity_poly.pdbx_seq_one_letter_code
_entity_poly.pdbx_strand_id
1 'polypeptide(L)'
;MLSWLGWCAEYGYDSPSVPAWTKRLAVPDSETPVRSKMAVDRLIARREVHLREKTLWRMLYETCARAEEILGVNIEDLDLAARRCPVKAKGARSKAR
;
A
#
# COMPACT_ATOMS: atom_id res chain seq x y z
N MET A 1 -20.59 5.63 2.03
CA MET A 1 -19.73 5.29 3.18
C MET A 1 -20.65 5.22 4.38
N LEU A 2 -20.96 4.02 4.86
CA LEU A 2 -21.83 3.78 6.01
C LEU A 2 -21.07 4.22 7.27
N SER A 3 -21.19 5.48 7.66
CA SER A 3 -20.82 5.86 9.03
C SER A 3 -21.88 5.31 9.97
N TRP A 4 -21.49 4.95 11.19
CA TRP A 4 -22.42 4.44 12.20
C TRP A 4 -23.62 5.39 12.42
N LEU A 5 -23.39 6.72 12.41
CA LEU A 5 -24.46 7.71 12.49
C LEU A 5 -25.39 7.73 11.28
N GLY A 6 -24.86 7.53 10.07
CA GLY A 6 -25.67 7.41 8.86
C GLY A 6 -26.55 6.17 8.89
N TRP A 7 -26.00 5.06 9.41
CA TRP A 7 -26.75 3.82 9.63
C TRP A 7 -27.84 4.01 10.71
N CYS A 8 -27.55 4.65 11.83
CA CYS A 8 -28.57 4.95 12.84
C CYS A 8 -29.71 5.80 12.28
N ALA A 9 -29.40 6.83 11.50
CA ALA A 9 -30.40 7.67 10.85
C ALA A 9 -31.26 6.89 9.83
N GLU A 10 -30.65 6.01 9.03
CA GLU A 10 -31.35 5.18 8.05
C GLU A 10 -32.34 4.20 8.69
N TYR A 11 -32.00 3.65 9.86
CA TYR A 11 -32.81 2.64 10.55
C TYR A 11 -33.62 3.21 11.73
N GLY A 12 -33.61 4.53 11.93
CA GLY A 12 -34.38 5.20 12.99
C GLY A 12 -33.90 4.89 14.40
N TYR A 13 -32.64 4.47 14.57
CA TYR A 13 -32.05 4.25 15.88
C TYR A 13 -31.66 5.56 16.56
N ASP A 14 -31.88 5.63 17.87
CA ASP A 14 -31.42 6.77 18.68
C ASP A 14 -29.88 6.86 18.61
N SER A 15 -29.37 8.06 18.34
CA SER A 15 -27.95 8.30 18.16
C SER A 15 -27.58 9.77 18.44
N PRO A 16 -26.35 10.04 18.92
CA PRO A 16 -25.89 11.40 19.13
C PRO A 16 -25.75 12.15 17.80
N SER A 17 -26.00 13.47 17.82
CA SER A 17 -25.73 14.34 16.67
C SER A 17 -24.31 14.92 16.74
N VAL A 18 -23.65 15.02 15.60
CA VAL A 18 -22.41 15.80 15.46
C VAL A 18 -22.81 17.22 15.08
N PRO A 19 -22.45 18.26 15.86
CA PRO A 19 -22.79 19.62 15.53
C PRO A 19 -22.27 20.04 14.15
N ALA A 20 -23.06 20.84 13.42
CA ALA A 20 -22.72 21.26 12.06
C ALA A 20 -21.41 22.05 11.95
N TRP A 21 -20.95 22.66 13.05
CA TRP A 21 -19.68 23.41 13.13
C TRP A 21 -18.47 22.51 13.39
N THR A 22 -18.66 21.24 13.74
CA THR A 22 -17.56 20.30 13.96
C THR A 22 -16.83 20.03 12.65
N LYS A 23 -15.54 20.39 12.62
CA LYS A 23 -14.68 20.09 11.47
C LYS A 23 -13.94 18.79 11.71
N ARG A 24 -13.76 18.00 10.65
CA ARG A 24 -12.87 16.84 10.68
C ARG A 24 -11.47 17.34 11.04
N LEU A 25 -10.82 16.69 12.02
CA LEU A 25 -9.42 16.95 12.32
C LEU A 25 -8.58 16.62 11.08
N ALA A 26 -7.58 17.45 10.79
CA ALA A 26 -6.61 17.11 9.76
C ALA A 26 -5.99 15.75 10.08
N VAL A 27 -5.82 14.92 9.06
CA VAL A 27 -5.08 13.66 9.22
C VAL A 27 -3.65 14.06 9.61
N PRO A 28 -3.11 13.58 10.74
CA PRO A 28 -1.73 13.85 11.10
C PRO A 28 -0.78 13.40 9.99
N ASP A 29 0.32 14.11 9.83
CA ASP A 29 1.36 13.69 8.90
C ASP A 29 1.88 12.30 9.27
N SER A 30 2.31 11.54 8.26
CA SER A 30 2.86 10.20 8.51
C SER A 30 4.19 10.31 9.23
N GLU A 31 4.30 9.70 10.40
CA GLU A 31 5.57 9.54 11.12
C GLU A 31 6.44 8.40 10.56
N THR A 32 5.98 7.72 9.50
CA THR A 32 6.72 6.57 8.95
C THR A 32 7.99 7.06 8.24
N PRO A 33 9.19 6.63 8.67
CA PRO A 33 10.43 7.16 8.12
C PRO A 33 10.64 6.68 6.69
N VAL A 34 10.94 7.62 5.79
CA VAL A 34 11.34 7.34 4.41
C VAL A 34 12.78 6.82 4.41
N ARG A 35 13.02 5.68 3.76
CA ARG A 35 14.36 5.11 3.60
C ARG A 35 15.06 5.74 2.40
N SER A 36 16.28 6.23 2.60
CA SER A 36 17.13 6.68 1.50
C SER A 36 17.62 5.50 0.65
N LYS A 37 18.00 5.78 -0.60
CA LYS A 37 18.65 4.80 -1.49
C LYS A 37 19.83 4.11 -0.79
N MET A 38 20.69 4.91 -0.15
CA MET A 38 21.87 4.41 0.56
C MET A 38 21.50 3.49 1.73
N ALA A 39 20.39 3.75 2.43
CA ALA A 39 19.92 2.84 3.48
C ALA A 39 19.47 1.50 2.90
N VAL A 40 18.80 1.50 1.74
CA VAL A 40 18.40 0.28 1.03
C VAL A 40 19.61 -0.48 0.48
N ASP A 41 20.55 0.21 -0.15
CA ASP A 41 21.78 -0.40 -0.68
C ASP A 41 22.58 -1.09 0.44
N ARG A 42 22.66 -0.50 1.63
CA ARG A 42 23.27 -1.14 2.82
C ARG A 42 22.54 -2.39 3.27
N LEU A 43 21.20 -2.41 3.24
CA LEU A 43 20.43 -3.62 3.55
C LEU A 43 20.73 -4.74 2.56
N ILE A 44 20.79 -4.42 1.27
CA ILE A 44 21.07 -5.39 0.19
C ILE A 44 22.50 -5.96 0.28
N ALA A 45 23.46 -5.16 0.73
CA ALA A 45 24.86 -5.57 0.85
C ALA A 45 25.13 -6.60 1.97
N ARG A 46 24.19 -6.81 2.90
CA ARG A 46 24.31 -7.73 4.05
C ARG A 46 24.47 -9.18 3.58
N ARG A 47 25.55 -9.86 3.95
CA ARG A 47 25.86 -11.22 3.44
C ARG A 47 24.98 -12.31 4.04
N GLU A 48 24.56 -12.11 5.28
CA GLU A 48 23.71 -13.00 6.06
C GLU A 48 22.25 -13.02 5.61
N VAL A 49 21.84 -12.07 4.76
CA VAL A 49 20.48 -12.01 4.22
C VAL A 49 20.40 -12.81 2.93
N HIS A 50 19.38 -13.67 2.83
CA HIS A 50 19.12 -14.45 1.63
C HIS A 50 18.73 -13.58 0.43
N LEU A 51 18.92 -14.12 -0.77
CA LEU A 51 18.67 -13.41 -2.02
C LEU A 51 17.20 -12.96 -2.17
N ARG A 52 16.25 -13.76 -1.63
CA ARG A 52 14.82 -13.46 -1.71
C ARG A 52 14.48 -12.13 -1.03
N GLU A 53 14.96 -11.93 0.19
CA GLU A 53 14.71 -10.72 0.98
C GLU A 53 15.39 -9.51 0.34
N LYS A 54 16.61 -9.68 -0.18
CA LYS A 54 17.30 -8.62 -0.94
C LYS A 54 16.52 -8.21 -2.18
N THR A 55 15.98 -9.19 -2.90
CA THR A 55 15.16 -8.96 -4.09
C THR A 55 13.88 -8.23 -3.71
N LEU A 56 13.20 -8.64 -2.64
CA LEU A 56 12.02 -7.96 -2.12
C LEU A 56 12.30 -6.49 -1.80
N TRP A 57 13.37 -6.20 -1.04
CA TRP A 57 13.71 -4.82 -0.70
C TRP A 57 14.05 -3.98 -1.92
N ARG A 58 14.77 -4.55 -2.90
CA ARG A 58 15.08 -3.84 -4.14
C ARG A 58 13.82 -3.53 -4.93
N MET A 59 12.93 -4.50 -5.10
CA MET A 59 11.70 -4.30 -5.86
C MET A 59 10.76 -3.31 -5.17
N LEU A 60 10.61 -3.36 -3.84
CA LEU A 60 9.82 -2.37 -3.08
C LEU A 60 10.35 -0.95 -3.28
N TYR A 61 11.67 -0.78 -3.27
CA TYR A 61 12.29 0.53 -3.44
C TYR A 61 12.17 1.06 -4.87
N GLU A 62 12.45 0.23 -5.89
CA GLU A 62 12.48 0.66 -7.29
C GLU A 62 11.09 0.85 -7.90
N THR A 63 10.09 0.09 -7.43
CA THR A 63 8.74 0.09 -8.03
C THR A 63 7.73 0.90 -7.24
N CYS A 64 8.01 1.24 -5.98
CA CYS A 64 7.04 1.81 -5.03
C CYS A 64 5.74 0.98 -4.89
N ALA A 65 5.76 -0.31 -5.26
CA ALA A 65 4.63 -1.20 -5.15
C ALA A 65 4.34 -1.58 -3.70
N ARG A 66 3.13 -2.07 -3.43
CA ARG A 66 2.77 -2.61 -2.12
C ARG A 66 3.46 -3.95 -1.90
N ALA A 67 3.74 -4.27 -0.64
CA ALA A 67 4.33 -5.55 -0.28
C ALA A 67 3.51 -6.74 -0.80
N GLU A 68 2.18 -6.68 -0.69
CA GLU A 68 1.27 -7.71 -1.21
C GLU A 68 1.35 -7.89 -2.72
N GLU A 69 1.54 -6.79 -3.47
CA GLU A 69 1.66 -6.82 -4.94
C GLU A 69 2.93 -7.55 -5.35
N ILE A 70 4.06 -7.26 -4.68
CA ILE A 70 5.34 -7.91 -4.94
C ILE A 70 5.35 -9.38 -4.49
N LEU A 71 4.78 -9.68 -3.32
CA LEU A 71 4.73 -11.05 -2.81
C LEU A 71 3.82 -11.97 -3.63
N GLY A 72 2.89 -11.40 -4.39
CA GLY A 72 2.00 -12.14 -5.31
C GLY A 72 2.51 -12.24 -6.75
N VAL A 73 3.70 -11.72 -7.06
CA VAL A 73 4.31 -11.85 -8.40
C VAL A 73 4.73 -13.29 -8.65
N ASN A 74 4.35 -13.83 -9.81
CA ASN A 74 4.89 -15.09 -10.30
C ASN A 74 6.00 -14.84 -11.34
N ILE A 75 6.93 -15.80 -11.46
CA ILE A 75 8.12 -15.66 -12.30
C ILE A 75 7.74 -15.68 -13.79
N GLU A 76 6.73 -16.46 -14.14
CA GLU A 76 6.18 -16.61 -15.49
C GLU A 76 5.55 -15.33 -16.05
N ASP A 77 5.13 -14.41 -15.19
CA ASP A 77 4.54 -13.13 -15.56
C ASP A 77 5.59 -12.02 -15.74
N LEU A 78 6.86 -12.30 -15.45
CA LEU A 78 7.94 -11.32 -15.55
C LEU A 78 8.35 -11.08 -17.01
N ASP A 79 8.15 -9.85 -17.48
CA ASP A 79 8.79 -9.35 -18.70
C ASP A 79 10.15 -8.74 -18.32
N LEU A 80 11.20 -9.55 -18.41
CA LEU A 80 12.56 -9.14 -18.08
C LEU A 80 13.14 -8.14 -19.09
N ALA A 81 12.68 -8.17 -20.35
CA ALA A 81 13.14 -7.24 -21.38
C ALA A 81 12.60 -5.84 -21.14
N ALA A 82 11.30 -5.73 -20.81
CA ALA A 82 10.68 -4.46 -20.47
C ALA A 82 10.86 -4.07 -19.00
N ARG A 83 11.39 -4.97 -18.15
CA ARG A 83 11.53 -4.83 -16.69
C ARG A 83 10.19 -4.55 -16.01
N ARG A 84 9.16 -5.33 -16.34
CA ARG A 84 7.78 -5.13 -15.86
C ARG A 84 7.14 -6.45 -15.46
N CYS A 85 6.13 -6.35 -14.60
CA CYS A 85 5.27 -7.46 -14.22
C CYS A 85 3.85 -6.93 -14.03
N PRO A 86 2.81 -7.59 -14.56
CA PRO A 86 1.44 -7.29 -14.17
C PRO A 86 1.22 -7.67 -12.71
N VAL A 87 0.48 -6.84 -11.96
CA VAL A 87 0.09 -7.10 -10.57
C VAL A 87 -1.38 -6.77 -10.35
N LYS A 88 -2.01 -7.46 -9.39
CA LYS A 88 -3.35 -7.10 -8.92
C LYS A 88 -3.23 -5.97 -7.89
N ALA A 89 -3.35 -4.74 -8.36
CA ALA A 89 -3.21 -3.57 -7.49
C ALA A 89 -4.53 -3.23 -6.77
N LYS A 90 -4.43 -2.83 -5.50
CA LYS A 90 -5.59 -2.36 -4.73
C LYS A 90 -6.20 -1.12 -5.40
N GLY A 91 -7.50 -1.19 -5.69
CA GLY A 91 -8.27 -0.11 -6.31
C GLY A 91 -8.08 0.02 -7.84
N ALA A 92 -7.23 -0.82 -8.45
CA ALA A 92 -7.21 -0.91 -9.91
C ALA A 92 -8.47 -1.65 -10.37
N ARG A 93 -9.32 -0.99 -11.16
CA ARG A 93 -10.25 -1.75 -12.01
C ARG A 93 -9.38 -2.59 -12.94
N SER A 94 -9.68 -3.88 -13.05
CA SER A 94 -9.10 -4.70 -14.10
C SER A 94 -9.30 -3.97 -15.42
N LYS A 95 -8.21 -3.54 -16.07
CA LYS A 95 -8.29 -3.23 -17.48
C LYS A 95 -8.56 -4.55 -18.16
N ALA A 96 -9.83 -4.81 -18.47
CA ALA A 96 -10.17 -5.84 -19.43
C ALA A 96 -9.39 -5.50 -20.71
N ARG A 97 -8.56 -6.46 -21.13
CA ARG A 97 -7.84 -6.41 -22.39
C ARG A 97 -8.82 -6.63 -23.53
#